data_AF-A0A7Z9XQT9-F1
#
_entry.id   AF-A0A7Z9XQT9-F1
#
_cell.length_a   1.000
_cell.length_b   1.000
_cell.length_c   1.000
_cell.angle_alpha   90.00
_cell.angle_beta   90.00
_cell.angle_gamma   90.00
#
_symmetry.space_group_name_H-M   'P 1'
#
loop_
_entity.id
_entity.type
_entity.pdbx_description
1 polymer ?
#
loop_
_entity_poly.entity_id
_entity_poly.type
_entity_poly.pdbx_seq_one_letter_code
_entity_poly.pdbx_strand_id
1 'polypeptide(L)'
;MTDIPLPQVMVSLKGIEGLSRKSLVFLLSKQKAISCEIVDEHPNAINIIDIDDYRGKEAWESLESAHAPVIVLGREPLDIDNGVLLQKPFRPKQLLAAIESLAADVRQQVTTRFQADKQESHDDNSTMANIEQPVTATDPAEKKGLSHNAASSLNEREVFAHVGTSADVDLNDPHAVAEVQYDPDQFLASRMLELIELATSKHKIIRIGCCDVAFYIDPHQRCIHTLVKERNLRTFGALPLDNAHFNFRKGATLPANIKSHGLSLGYEAFVWRMILASSRGRLPVNTDLDQRFMLRRWPNLTRLMLFPHATQISAIWVSSAKSIRELIELLGIPQRYVFAFFAATHLMGYLRPADAIDGRTEKPASKPKHKHRGLFRRLLKTLYRKQDGTSDD
;
A
#
# COMPACT_ATOMS: atom_id res chain seq x y z
N MET A 1 -0.69 39.17 6.95
CA MET A 1 -0.67 37.99 7.83
C MET A 1 0.53 37.16 7.42
N THR A 2 1.59 37.22 8.20
CA THR A 2 2.79 36.40 8.06
C THR A 2 2.41 34.95 8.33
N ASP A 3 2.53 34.09 7.32
CA ASP A 3 2.45 32.63 7.48
C ASP A 3 3.56 32.21 8.45
N ILE A 4 3.17 31.89 9.68
CA ILE A 4 4.06 31.23 10.63
C ILE A 4 4.24 29.81 10.08
N PRO A 5 5.46 29.39 9.69
CA PRO A 5 5.67 28.05 9.16
C PRO A 5 5.25 27.03 10.24
N LEU A 6 4.37 26.10 9.86
CA LEU A 6 3.97 25.00 10.73
C LEU A 6 5.25 24.26 11.19
N PRO A 7 5.43 24.01 12.50
CA PRO A 7 6.60 23.29 12.99
C PRO A 7 6.71 21.92 12.32
N GLN A 8 7.85 21.68 11.69
CA GLN A 8 8.13 20.50 10.89
C GLN A 8 8.21 19.25 11.79
N VAL A 9 7.36 18.26 11.50
CA VAL A 9 7.33 16.98 12.23
C VAL A 9 8.30 16.03 11.54
N MET A 10 9.31 15.57 12.28
CA MET A 10 10.27 14.59 11.76
C MET A 10 9.70 13.17 11.92
N VAL A 11 9.75 12.41 10.84
CA VAL A 11 9.22 11.05 10.75
C VAL A 11 10.32 10.12 10.23
N SER A 12 10.59 9.02 10.94
CA SER A 12 11.49 7.97 10.49
C SER A 12 10.70 6.73 10.12
N LEU A 13 10.98 6.15 8.94
CA LEU A 13 10.31 4.94 8.45
C LEU A 13 11.23 3.73 8.68
N LYS A 14 11.21 3.18 9.90
CA LYS A 14 12.15 2.14 10.35
C LYS A 14 11.71 0.76 9.88
N GLY A 15 12.62 0.05 9.20
CA GLY A 15 12.33 -1.27 8.62
C GLY A 15 11.31 -1.27 7.47
N ILE A 16 10.85 -0.08 7.03
CA ILE A 16 9.88 0.04 5.95
C ILE A 16 10.60 0.42 4.66
N GLU A 17 10.64 -0.50 3.70
CA GLU A 17 11.33 -0.31 2.43
C GLU A 17 10.41 -0.43 1.21
N GLY A 18 11.00 -0.24 0.03
CA GLY A 18 10.35 -0.46 -1.25
C GLY A 18 9.09 0.38 -1.46
N LEU A 19 8.01 -0.27 -1.85
CA LEU A 19 6.76 0.39 -2.25
C LEU A 19 5.97 0.92 -1.05
N SER A 20 6.07 0.27 0.12
CA SER A 20 5.51 0.75 1.39
C SER A 20 6.11 2.09 1.77
N ARG A 21 7.44 2.20 1.71
CA ARG A 21 8.16 3.45 1.98
C ARG A 21 7.73 4.54 1.01
N LYS A 22 7.72 4.25 -0.30
CA LYS A 22 7.29 5.21 -1.33
C LYS A 22 5.86 5.70 -1.12
N SER A 23 4.95 4.81 -0.68
CA SER A 23 3.55 5.14 -0.38
C SER A 23 3.44 6.11 0.78
N LEU A 24 4.11 5.81 1.90
CA LEU A 24 4.10 6.65 3.11
C LEU A 24 4.75 7.99 2.85
N VAL A 25 5.91 8.02 2.20
CA VAL A 25 6.60 9.26 1.80
C VAL A 25 5.68 10.12 0.93
N PHE A 26 5.00 9.52 -0.07
CA PHE A 26 4.06 10.27 -0.90
C PHE A 26 2.88 10.80 -0.07
N LEU A 27 2.24 9.96 0.74
CA LEU A 27 1.10 10.35 1.58
C LEU A 27 1.45 11.56 2.45
N LEU A 28 2.59 11.48 3.16
CA LEU A 28 3.09 12.53 4.03
C LEU A 28 3.43 13.81 3.23
N SER A 29 4.01 13.68 2.03
CA SER A 29 4.30 14.83 1.16
C SER A 29 3.07 15.54 0.60
N LYS A 30 1.90 14.90 0.60
CA LYS A 30 0.64 15.48 0.08
C LYS A 30 -0.24 16.09 1.15
N GLN A 31 0.08 15.89 2.42
CA GLN A 31 -0.73 16.39 3.51
C GLN A 31 -0.49 17.89 3.72
N LYS A 32 -1.55 18.70 3.65
CA LYS A 32 -1.48 20.16 3.89
C LYS A 32 -1.60 20.54 5.36
N ALA A 33 -2.16 19.68 6.20
CA ALA A 33 -2.43 19.96 7.61
C ALA A 33 -1.20 19.79 8.51
N ILE A 34 -0.23 18.96 8.09
CA ILE A 34 0.98 18.64 8.85
C ILE A 34 2.16 18.70 7.89
N SER A 35 3.19 19.47 8.22
CA SER A 35 4.45 19.47 7.47
C SER A 35 5.34 18.36 8.02
N CYS A 36 5.51 17.27 7.27
CA CYS A 36 6.34 16.14 7.66
C CYS A 36 7.65 16.09 6.88
N GLU A 37 8.75 15.87 7.59
CA GLU A 37 10.06 15.57 7.01
C GLU A 37 10.42 14.11 7.25
N ILE A 38 10.92 13.44 6.21
CA ILE A 38 11.38 12.06 6.32
C ILE A 38 12.86 12.08 6.65
N VAL A 39 13.23 11.57 7.82
CA VAL A 39 14.61 11.50 8.32
C VAL A 39 14.99 10.04 8.57
N ASP A 40 16.27 9.70 8.38
CA ASP A 40 16.73 8.33 8.63
C ASP A 40 16.91 8.09 10.14
N GLU A 41 17.52 9.04 10.86
CA GLU A 41 17.71 9.02 12.32
C GLU A 41 17.58 10.43 12.92
N HIS A 42 16.76 10.55 13.97
CA HIS A 42 16.66 11.78 14.76
C HIS A 42 16.05 11.47 16.14
N PRO A 43 16.57 12.02 17.25
CA PRO A 43 16.10 11.70 18.61
C PRO A 43 14.63 12.06 18.85
N ASN A 44 14.11 13.08 18.15
CA ASN A 44 12.73 13.52 18.23
C ASN A 44 11.86 13.08 17.03
N ALA A 45 12.36 12.17 16.18
CA ALA A 45 11.54 11.65 15.09
C ALA A 45 10.50 10.67 15.60
N ILE A 46 9.29 10.76 15.06
CA ILE A 46 8.27 9.74 15.25
C ILE A 46 8.63 8.56 14.35
N ASN A 47 8.90 7.41 14.96
CA ASN A 47 9.27 6.20 14.24
C ASN A 47 8.00 5.48 13.77
N ILE A 48 7.90 5.14 12.49
CA ILE A 48 6.82 4.32 11.96
C ILE A 48 7.40 2.96 11.58
N ILE A 49 6.83 1.90 12.14
CA ILE A 49 7.30 0.53 11.99
C ILE A 49 6.16 -0.35 11.48
N ASP A 50 6.44 -1.19 10.48
CA ASP A 50 5.53 -2.26 10.07
C ASP A 50 5.91 -3.58 10.75
N ILE A 51 5.23 -3.93 11.86
CA ILE A 51 5.56 -5.12 12.66
C ILE A 51 5.18 -6.45 11.99
N ASP A 52 4.38 -6.41 10.91
CA ASP A 52 4.10 -7.61 10.12
C ASP A 52 5.26 -7.93 9.16
N ASP A 53 6.15 -6.97 8.89
CA ASP A 53 7.36 -7.16 8.08
C ASP A 53 8.54 -7.61 8.95
N TYR A 54 9.39 -8.50 8.44
CA TYR A 54 10.53 -9.02 9.20
C TYR A 54 11.52 -7.92 9.59
N ARG A 55 11.73 -6.91 8.73
CA ARG A 55 12.61 -5.77 9.02
C ARG A 55 12.00 -4.82 10.05
N GLY A 56 10.67 -4.74 10.06
CA GLY A 56 9.98 -3.95 11.08
C GLY A 56 10.04 -4.59 12.45
N LYS A 57 10.04 -5.93 12.55
CA LYS A 57 10.32 -6.63 13.82
C LYS A 57 11.72 -6.38 14.34
N GLU A 58 12.73 -6.51 13.48
CA GLU A 58 14.12 -6.18 13.82
C GLU A 58 14.26 -4.72 14.26
N ALA A 59 13.60 -3.81 13.56
CA ALA A 59 13.56 -2.40 13.94
C ALA A 59 12.87 -2.17 15.29
N TRP A 60 11.79 -2.88 15.59
CA TRP A 60 11.07 -2.78 16.86
C TRP A 60 11.95 -3.17 18.05
N GLU A 61 12.62 -4.32 17.95
CA GLU A 61 13.54 -4.82 18.99
C GLU A 61 14.68 -3.82 19.27
N SER A 62 15.19 -3.15 18.22
CA SER A 62 16.22 -2.11 18.39
C SER A 62 15.68 -0.84 19.08
N LEU A 63 14.41 -0.51 18.90
CA LEU A 63 13.79 0.73 19.37
C LEU A 63 13.27 0.65 20.81
N GLU A 64 12.87 -0.56 21.24
CA GLU A 64 12.29 -0.83 22.57
C GLU A 64 13.23 -0.39 23.71
N SER A 65 14.54 -0.42 23.47
CA SER A 65 15.56 0.07 24.40
C SER A 65 15.63 1.61 24.55
N ALA A 66 15.14 2.37 23.56
CA ALA A 66 15.38 3.80 23.42
C ALA A 66 14.23 4.72 23.88
N HIS A 67 13.08 4.15 24.31
CA HIS A 67 11.86 4.90 24.68
C HIS A 67 11.43 5.96 23.65
N ALA A 68 11.69 5.71 22.36
CA ALA A 68 11.41 6.66 21.29
C ALA A 68 9.92 6.66 20.90
N PRO A 69 9.34 7.81 20.52
CA PRO A 69 7.95 7.88 20.07
C PRO A 69 7.76 7.03 18.81
N VAL A 70 6.79 6.12 18.86
CA VAL A 70 6.62 5.09 17.82
C VAL A 70 5.16 4.90 17.42
N ILE A 71 4.94 4.70 16.13
CA ILE A 71 3.69 4.24 15.54
C ILE A 71 3.93 2.85 14.99
N VAL A 72 3.25 1.86 15.55
CA VAL A 72 3.34 0.47 15.11
C VAL A 72 2.18 0.16 14.18
N LEU A 73 2.47 -0.35 13.00
CA LEU A 73 1.50 -0.80 12.02
C LEU A 73 1.43 -2.33 12.07
N GLY A 74 0.36 -2.91 12.62
CA GLY A 74 0.27 -4.36 12.84
C GLY A 74 -1.14 -4.91 12.73
N ARG A 75 -1.30 -6.23 12.62
CA ARG A 75 -2.61 -6.88 12.61
C ARG A 75 -3.14 -7.24 13.99
N GLU A 76 -2.24 -7.63 14.88
CA GLU A 76 -2.58 -8.09 16.22
C GLU A 76 -2.48 -6.94 17.21
N PRO A 77 -3.27 -6.96 18.30
CA PRO A 77 -3.05 -6.08 19.43
C PRO A 77 -1.62 -6.28 19.96
N LEU A 78 -0.94 -5.18 20.21
CA LEU A 78 0.38 -5.13 20.83
C LEU A 78 0.31 -4.08 21.93
N ASP A 79 0.73 -4.46 23.12
CA ASP A 79 0.85 -3.53 24.23
C ASP A 79 2.11 -2.69 24.04
N ILE A 80 1.99 -1.38 24.12
CA ILE A 80 3.08 -0.44 23.81
C ILE A 80 3.06 0.72 24.79
N ASP A 81 4.17 0.91 25.52
CA ASP A 81 4.23 1.89 26.61
C ASP A 81 4.36 3.34 26.12
N ASN A 82 5.08 3.58 25.00
CA ASN A 82 5.36 4.93 24.48
C ASN A 82 5.09 5.06 22.97
N GLY A 83 3.89 4.65 22.53
CA GLY A 83 3.54 4.70 21.12
C GLY A 83 2.05 4.53 20.80
N VAL A 84 1.74 4.52 19.51
CA VAL A 84 0.38 4.30 18.99
C VAL A 84 0.36 3.08 18.08
N LEU A 85 -0.47 2.09 18.41
CA LEU A 85 -0.70 0.93 17.57
C LEU A 85 -1.83 1.25 16.58
N LEU A 86 -1.51 1.23 15.30
CA LEU A 86 -2.48 1.30 14.22
C LEU A 86 -2.72 -0.09 13.66
N GLN A 87 -3.86 -0.67 14.06
CA GLN A 87 -4.28 -1.95 13.56
C GLN A 87 -4.64 -1.90 12.07
N LYS A 88 -4.06 -2.82 11.30
CA LYS A 88 -4.35 -2.97 9.88
C LYS A 88 -5.67 -3.74 9.68
N PRO A 89 -6.55 -3.27 8.77
CA PRO A 89 -6.39 -2.09 7.93
C PRO A 89 -6.76 -0.79 8.66
N PHE A 90 -5.92 0.23 8.56
CA PHE A 90 -6.19 1.58 9.07
C PHE A 90 -6.47 2.56 7.92
N ARG A 91 -7.23 3.61 8.21
CA ARG A 91 -7.45 4.74 7.30
C ARG A 91 -6.26 5.71 7.38
N PRO A 92 -5.90 6.39 6.28
CA PRO A 92 -4.84 7.40 6.28
C PRO A 92 -5.05 8.51 7.33
N LYS A 93 -6.30 8.92 7.58
CA LYS A 93 -6.62 9.87 8.64
C LYS A 93 -6.23 9.38 10.04
N GLN A 94 -6.28 8.07 10.30
CA GLN A 94 -5.87 7.50 11.58
C GLN A 94 -4.34 7.57 11.74
N LEU A 95 -3.58 7.31 10.66
CA LEU A 95 -2.13 7.48 10.67
C LEU A 95 -1.73 8.94 10.88
N LEU A 96 -2.38 9.87 10.19
CA LEU A 96 -2.12 11.29 10.34
C LEU A 96 -2.48 11.79 11.74
N ALA A 97 -3.61 11.35 12.31
CA ALA A 97 -3.98 11.69 13.68
C ALA A 97 -2.99 11.12 14.72
N ALA A 98 -2.48 9.91 14.51
CA ALA A 98 -1.44 9.33 15.37
C ALA A 98 -0.13 10.14 15.31
N ILE A 99 0.27 10.60 14.12
CA ILE A 99 1.42 11.48 13.94
C ILE A 99 1.20 12.82 14.64
N GLU A 100 0.01 13.43 14.52
CA GLU A 100 -0.33 14.69 15.19
C GLU A 100 -0.28 14.56 16.71
N SER A 101 -0.85 13.48 17.25
CA SER A 101 -0.86 13.20 18.69
C SER A 101 0.57 13.10 19.23
N LEU A 102 1.38 12.20 18.66
CA LEU A 102 2.76 12.00 19.11
C LEU A 102 3.63 13.25 18.88
N ALA A 103 3.38 14.03 17.82
CA ALA A 103 4.09 15.27 17.60
C ALA A 103 3.78 16.31 18.70
N ALA A 104 2.55 16.34 19.22
CA ALA A 104 2.19 17.20 20.35
C ALA A 104 2.94 16.77 21.63
N ASP A 105 2.99 15.46 21.89
CA ASP A 105 3.66 14.89 23.06
C ASP A 105 5.18 15.15 23.02
N VAL A 106 5.83 14.92 21.88
CA VAL A 106 7.25 15.20 21.67
C VAL A 106 7.56 16.69 21.88
N ARG A 107 6.70 17.60 21.40
CA ARG A 107 6.88 19.05 21.61
C ARG A 107 6.79 19.43 23.08
N GLN A 108 5.85 18.85 23.83
CA GLN A 108 5.76 19.10 25.27
C GLN A 108 7.04 18.64 25.97
N GLN A 109 7.50 17.40 25.73
CA GLN A 109 8.70 16.85 26.34
C GLN A 109 9.97 17.68 26.04
N VAL A 110 10.11 18.13 24.79
CA VAL A 110 11.23 19.01 24.38
C VAL A 110 11.15 20.36 25.10
N THR A 111 9.96 20.94 25.23
CA THR A 111 9.77 22.23 25.94
C THR A 111 10.08 22.10 27.43
N THR A 112 9.70 20.99 28.07
CA THR A 112 10.01 20.73 29.49
C THR A 112 11.51 20.52 29.72
N ARG A 113 12.21 19.81 28.82
CA ARG A 113 13.68 19.64 28.89
C ARG A 113 14.42 20.97 28.71
N PHE A 114 14.00 21.80 27.76
CA PHE A 114 14.61 23.13 27.57
C PHE A 114 14.35 24.11 28.72
N GLN A 115 13.29 23.90 29.51
CA GLN A 115 13.04 24.70 30.72
C GLN A 115 13.84 24.21 31.93
N ALA A 116 14.10 22.90 32.04
CA ALA A 116 14.96 22.32 33.06
C ALA A 116 16.45 22.68 32.86
N ASP A 117 16.97 22.61 31.63
CA ASP A 117 18.37 22.95 31.31
C ASP A 117 18.72 24.43 31.54
N LYS A 118 17.72 25.33 31.50
CA LYS A 118 17.92 26.76 31.79
C LYS A 118 18.04 27.09 33.27
N GLN A 119 17.73 26.15 34.18
CA GLN A 119 17.88 26.36 35.63
C GLN A 119 19.21 25.80 36.18
N GLU A 120 19.94 24.98 35.43
CA GLU A 120 21.23 24.41 35.87
C GLU A 120 22.47 25.13 35.32
N SER A 121 22.34 26.08 34.38
CA SER A 121 23.47 26.84 33.82
C SER A 121 23.80 28.11 34.63
N HIS A 122 23.84 28.02 35.96
CA HIS A 122 24.34 29.10 36.82
C HIS A 122 25.05 28.51 38.04
N ASP A 123 26.06 27.66 37.83
CA ASP A 123 27.23 27.65 38.72
C ASP A 123 28.45 26.93 38.10
N ASP A 124 29.59 27.55 38.38
CA ASP A 124 30.97 27.10 38.32
C ASP A 124 31.71 26.81 36.99
N ASN A 125 32.43 27.87 36.63
CA ASN A 125 33.74 27.91 36.03
C ASN A 125 34.76 27.04 36.81
N SER A 126 35.42 26.08 36.17
CA SER A 126 36.90 25.88 36.20
C SER A 126 37.36 24.53 35.64
N THR A 127 38.41 24.63 34.83
CA THR A 127 39.60 23.75 34.73
C THR A 127 39.80 23.04 33.38
N MET A 128 40.78 23.53 32.64
CA MET A 128 41.45 22.84 31.53
C MET A 128 42.33 21.71 32.08
N ALA A 129 42.27 20.53 31.45
CA ALA A 129 43.36 19.56 31.45
C ALA A 129 43.33 18.68 30.20
N ASN A 130 44.53 18.22 29.82
CA ASN A 130 45.01 17.73 28.55
C ASN A 130 44.59 16.30 28.15
N ILE A 131 44.54 16.09 26.82
CA ILE A 131 45.14 15.02 25.97
C ILE A 131 44.94 13.56 26.41
N GLU A 132 44.32 12.72 25.56
CA GLU A 132 44.99 11.63 24.79
C GLU A 132 43.98 10.78 23.99
N GLN A 133 44.29 10.58 22.71
CA GLN A 133 43.75 9.50 21.90
C GLN A 133 44.32 8.16 22.41
N PRO A 134 43.64 7.03 22.11
CA PRO A 134 44.19 6.20 21.05
C PRO A 134 43.17 5.58 20.09
N VAL A 135 43.66 5.43 18.86
CA VAL A 135 43.28 4.56 17.74
C VAL A 135 43.06 3.10 18.12
N THR A 136 42.13 2.42 17.44
CA THR A 136 42.42 1.17 16.70
C THR A 136 41.28 0.80 15.75
N ALA A 137 41.66 0.49 14.51
CA ALA A 137 40.82 -0.05 13.45
C ALA A 137 40.58 -1.55 13.62
N THR A 138 39.48 -2.07 13.09
CA THR A 138 39.43 -3.43 12.50
C THR A 138 38.24 -3.54 11.53
N ASP A 139 38.54 -4.10 10.35
CA ASP A 139 37.64 -4.41 9.23
C ASP A 139 36.44 -5.29 9.60
N PRO A 140 35.29 -5.16 8.90
CA PRO A 140 34.32 -6.23 8.75
C PRO A 140 34.55 -7.01 7.45
N ALA A 141 34.93 -8.27 7.62
CA ALA A 141 34.98 -9.29 6.58
C ALA A 141 33.59 -9.60 5.97
N GLU A 142 33.65 -9.99 4.69
CA GLU A 142 32.57 -10.46 3.85
C GLU A 142 31.65 -11.52 4.49
N LYS A 143 30.33 -11.35 4.33
CA LYS A 143 29.40 -12.47 4.15
C LYS A 143 28.41 -12.18 3.01
N LYS A 144 28.68 -12.84 1.87
CA LYS A 144 27.69 -13.31 0.88
C LYS A 144 26.51 -13.95 1.66
N GLY A 145 25.25 -13.61 1.45
CA GLY A 145 24.50 -13.70 0.20
C GLY A 145 23.52 -14.89 0.30
N LEU A 146 22.28 -14.69 -0.14
CA LEU A 146 21.12 -15.63 -0.20
C LEU A 146 20.22 -15.56 1.06
N SER A 147 18.96 -15.11 1.02
CA SER A 147 17.91 -15.37 0.04
C SER A 147 17.07 -14.13 -0.28
N HIS A 148 17.01 -13.86 -1.58
CA HIS A 148 16.13 -12.91 -2.25
C HIS A 148 14.65 -13.38 -2.19
N ASN A 149 13.72 -12.41 -2.23
CA ASN A 149 12.35 -12.50 -2.77
C ASN A 149 11.16 -12.88 -1.85
N ALA A 150 10.63 -11.87 -1.15
CA ALA A 150 9.17 -11.66 -1.06
C ALA A 150 8.75 -10.25 -1.56
N ALA A 151 9.72 -9.38 -1.88
CA ALA A 151 9.51 -8.00 -2.32
C ALA A 151 10.07 -7.72 -3.72
N SER A 152 10.36 -8.74 -4.53
CA SER A 152 10.64 -8.53 -5.95
C SER A 152 9.32 -8.25 -6.67
N SER A 153 9.14 -6.98 -7.02
CA SER A 153 8.25 -6.53 -8.09
C SER A 153 8.27 -7.53 -9.24
N LEU A 154 7.08 -7.97 -9.65
CA LEU A 154 6.83 -8.81 -10.82
C LEU A 154 7.82 -8.47 -11.94
N ASN A 155 8.42 -9.49 -12.57
CA ASN A 155 9.12 -9.22 -13.83
C ASN A 155 8.11 -8.70 -14.88
N GLU A 156 8.58 -8.00 -15.91
CA GLU A 156 7.69 -7.41 -16.92
C GLU A 156 6.72 -8.44 -17.53
N ARG A 157 7.16 -9.69 -17.70
CA ARG A 157 6.30 -10.78 -18.22
C ARG A 157 5.13 -11.09 -17.30
N GLU A 158 5.35 -11.08 -15.99
CA GLU A 158 4.29 -11.28 -15.00
C GLU A 158 3.38 -10.07 -14.86
N VAL A 159 3.90 -8.85 -15.02
CA VAL A 159 3.07 -7.63 -15.12
C VAL A 159 2.15 -7.71 -16.34
N PHE A 160 2.70 -7.99 -17.52
CA PHE A 160 1.93 -8.14 -18.77
C PHE A 160 0.93 -9.28 -18.68
N ALA A 161 1.27 -10.35 -17.96
CA ALA A 161 0.34 -11.44 -17.72
C ALA A 161 -0.92 -10.94 -17.00
N HIS A 162 -0.79 -10.10 -15.96
CA HIS A 162 -1.92 -9.72 -15.11
C HIS A 162 -2.62 -8.41 -15.53
N VAL A 163 -1.90 -7.43 -16.08
CA VAL A 163 -2.48 -6.12 -16.46
C VAL A 163 -2.61 -5.97 -17.98
N GLY A 164 -2.22 -6.98 -18.74
CA GLY A 164 -2.33 -6.99 -20.20
C GLY A 164 -1.33 -6.05 -20.89
N THR A 165 -1.46 -6.00 -22.21
CA THR A 165 -0.61 -5.22 -23.12
C THR A 165 -1.43 -4.35 -24.07
N SER A 166 -2.72 -4.17 -23.79
CA SER A 166 -3.61 -3.37 -24.64
C SER A 166 -3.08 -1.95 -24.79
N ALA A 167 -3.24 -1.42 -26.00
CA ALA A 167 -2.95 -0.03 -26.30
C ALA A 167 -3.96 0.88 -25.59
N ASP A 168 -3.55 2.12 -25.34
CA ASP A 168 -4.43 3.15 -24.83
C ASP A 168 -5.46 3.53 -25.89
N VAL A 169 -6.67 3.88 -25.46
CA VAL A 169 -7.78 4.26 -26.34
C VAL A 169 -8.17 5.73 -26.15
N ASP A 170 -8.82 6.33 -27.14
CA ASP A 170 -9.43 7.64 -26.94
C ASP A 170 -10.66 7.49 -26.04
N LEU A 171 -10.54 7.98 -24.81
CA LEU A 171 -11.64 7.92 -23.85
C LEU A 171 -12.83 8.79 -24.26
N ASN A 172 -12.67 9.74 -25.18
CA ASN A 172 -13.77 10.55 -25.71
C ASN A 172 -14.58 9.84 -26.79
N ASP A 173 -14.12 8.70 -27.30
CA ASP A 173 -14.83 7.87 -28.25
C ASP A 173 -15.54 6.71 -27.52
N PRO A 174 -16.88 6.72 -27.43
CA PRO A 174 -17.63 5.65 -26.78
C PRO A 174 -17.37 4.26 -27.39
N HIS A 175 -17.09 4.16 -28.70
CA HIS A 175 -16.77 2.90 -29.33
C HIS A 175 -15.42 2.37 -28.86
N ALA A 176 -14.40 3.23 -28.82
CA ALA A 176 -13.08 2.85 -28.31
C ALA A 176 -13.11 2.47 -26.83
N VAL A 177 -13.97 3.12 -26.02
CA VAL A 177 -14.20 2.74 -24.61
C VAL A 177 -14.84 1.36 -24.51
N ALA A 178 -15.83 1.03 -25.35
CA ALA A 178 -16.48 -0.28 -25.33
C ALA A 178 -15.51 -1.43 -25.62
N GLU A 179 -14.53 -1.22 -26.51
CA GLU A 179 -13.50 -2.23 -26.85
C GLU A 179 -12.55 -2.56 -25.68
N VAL A 180 -12.40 -1.65 -24.72
CA VAL A 180 -11.59 -1.87 -23.51
C VAL A 180 -12.43 -2.18 -22.28
N GLN A 181 -13.70 -2.54 -22.45
CA GLN A 181 -14.55 -2.98 -21.36
C GLN A 181 -14.59 -4.51 -21.22
N TYR A 182 -14.92 -4.97 -20.02
CA TYR A 182 -15.22 -6.36 -19.72
C TYR A 182 -16.32 -6.45 -18.67
N ASP A 183 -17.11 -7.52 -18.74
CA ASP A 183 -18.13 -7.81 -17.74
C ASP A 183 -17.54 -8.65 -16.59
N PRO A 184 -17.38 -8.11 -15.38
CA PRO A 184 -16.77 -8.85 -14.27
C PRO A 184 -17.59 -10.05 -13.81
N ASP A 185 -18.90 -10.04 -14.01
CA ASP A 185 -19.81 -11.09 -13.54
C ASP A 185 -19.67 -12.38 -14.36
N GLN A 186 -19.03 -12.29 -15.52
CA GLN A 186 -18.62 -13.45 -16.31
C GLN A 186 -17.39 -14.16 -15.74
N PHE A 187 -16.79 -13.71 -14.64
CA PHE A 187 -15.55 -14.29 -14.11
C PHE A 187 -15.66 -14.76 -12.66
N LEU A 188 -14.73 -15.65 -12.28
CA LEU A 188 -14.72 -16.29 -10.97
C LEU A 188 -14.59 -15.31 -9.80
N ALA A 189 -13.97 -14.15 -10.02
CA ALA A 189 -13.79 -13.13 -8.98
C ALA A 189 -15.12 -12.62 -8.39
N SER A 190 -16.11 -12.26 -9.22
CA SER A 190 -17.42 -11.79 -8.74
C SER A 190 -18.13 -12.87 -7.91
N ARG A 191 -18.19 -14.10 -8.43
CA ARG A 191 -18.80 -15.24 -7.71
C ARG A 191 -18.08 -15.56 -6.40
N MET A 192 -16.76 -15.40 -6.35
CA MET A 192 -15.99 -15.60 -5.12
C MET A 192 -16.33 -14.56 -4.05
N LEU A 193 -16.50 -13.28 -4.41
CA LEU A 193 -16.87 -12.24 -3.44
C LEU A 193 -18.20 -12.56 -2.75
N GLU A 194 -19.22 -12.94 -3.53
CA GLU A 194 -20.52 -13.36 -3.00
C GLU A 194 -20.41 -14.60 -2.08
N LEU A 195 -19.61 -15.59 -2.50
CA LEU A 195 -19.44 -16.82 -1.72
C LEU A 195 -18.58 -16.63 -0.47
N ILE A 196 -17.65 -15.66 -0.47
CA ILE A 196 -16.90 -15.27 0.73
C ILE A 196 -17.85 -14.67 1.76
N GLU A 197 -18.77 -13.78 1.35
CA GLU A 197 -19.78 -13.23 2.24
C GLU A 197 -20.71 -14.32 2.79
N LEU A 198 -21.12 -15.26 1.93
CA LEU A 198 -21.93 -16.40 2.34
C LEU A 198 -21.21 -17.35 3.31
N ALA A 199 -19.93 -17.66 3.07
CA ALA A 199 -19.13 -18.50 3.95
C ALA A 199 -18.93 -17.82 5.32
N THR A 200 -18.66 -16.51 5.32
CA THR A 200 -18.45 -15.70 6.52
C THR A 200 -19.73 -15.63 7.36
N SER A 201 -20.86 -15.30 6.74
CA SER A 201 -22.16 -15.17 7.44
C SER A 201 -22.69 -16.50 7.98
N LYS A 202 -22.42 -17.62 7.29
CA LYS A 202 -22.84 -18.95 7.72
C LYS A 202 -21.80 -19.68 8.57
N HIS A 203 -20.62 -19.10 8.73
CA HIS A 203 -19.48 -19.69 9.45
C HIS A 203 -19.19 -21.14 9.02
N LYS A 204 -19.28 -21.40 7.70
CA LYS A 204 -19.10 -22.73 7.09
C LYS A 204 -18.16 -22.63 5.89
N ILE A 205 -17.25 -23.59 5.78
CA ILE A 205 -16.39 -23.73 4.61
C ILE A 205 -17.27 -23.97 3.36
N ILE A 206 -16.96 -23.24 2.29
CA ILE A 206 -17.60 -23.41 0.97
C ILE A 206 -16.56 -23.95 0.00
N ARG A 207 -16.87 -25.09 -0.64
CA ARG A 207 -16.11 -25.60 -1.78
C ARG A 207 -16.69 -25.01 -3.06
N ILE A 208 -15.86 -24.42 -3.89
CA ILE A 208 -16.15 -24.02 -5.27
C ILE A 208 -15.46 -25.02 -6.20
N GLY A 209 -16.19 -25.58 -7.16
CA GLY A 209 -15.64 -26.32 -8.29
C GLY A 209 -15.64 -25.45 -9.54
N CYS A 210 -14.53 -25.43 -10.26
CA CYS A 210 -14.37 -24.76 -11.56
C CYS A 210 -13.38 -25.56 -12.41
N CYS A 211 -13.76 -26.01 -13.62
CA CYS A 211 -12.85 -26.70 -14.56
C CYS A 211 -11.96 -27.77 -13.90
N ASP A 212 -12.57 -28.74 -13.21
CA ASP A 212 -11.95 -29.83 -12.44
C ASP A 212 -11.08 -29.46 -11.24
N VAL A 213 -10.87 -28.16 -10.99
CA VAL A 213 -10.19 -27.70 -9.78
C VAL A 213 -11.19 -27.29 -8.71
N ALA A 214 -10.74 -27.37 -7.46
CA ALA A 214 -11.53 -26.96 -6.31
C ALA A 214 -10.82 -25.83 -5.55
N PHE A 215 -11.61 -24.85 -5.14
CA PHE A 215 -11.24 -23.79 -4.21
C PHE A 215 -12.07 -23.95 -2.94
N TYR A 216 -11.47 -23.74 -1.78
CA TYR A 216 -12.14 -23.85 -0.49
C TYR A 216 -12.04 -22.51 0.21
N ILE A 217 -13.17 -21.84 0.37
CA ILE A 217 -13.29 -20.63 1.16
C ILE A 217 -13.40 -21.06 2.62
N ASP A 218 -12.37 -20.80 3.41
CA ASP A 218 -12.34 -21.08 4.85
C ASP A 218 -12.64 -19.81 5.66
N PRO A 219 -13.83 -19.69 6.27
CA PRO A 219 -14.22 -18.51 7.07
C PRO A 219 -13.53 -18.45 8.44
N HIS A 220 -12.98 -19.55 8.94
CA HIS A 220 -12.29 -19.60 10.23
C HIS A 220 -10.87 -19.02 10.08
N GLN A 221 -10.17 -19.39 9.01
CA GLN A 221 -8.81 -18.88 8.72
C GLN A 221 -8.81 -17.63 7.85
N ARG A 222 -9.96 -17.22 7.30
CA ARG A 222 -10.12 -16.08 6.38
C ARG A 222 -9.23 -16.18 5.14
N CYS A 223 -9.10 -17.39 4.61
CA CYS A 223 -8.28 -17.68 3.43
C CYS A 223 -8.99 -18.63 2.45
N ILE A 224 -8.46 -18.67 1.23
CA ILE A 224 -8.86 -19.60 0.18
C ILE A 224 -7.76 -20.63 0.02
N HIS A 225 -8.15 -21.91 0.08
CA HIS A 225 -7.25 -23.03 -0.17
C HIS A 225 -7.51 -23.65 -1.54
N THR A 226 -6.45 -24.09 -2.22
CA THR A 226 -6.55 -24.84 -3.48
C THR A 226 -5.28 -25.64 -3.76
N LEU A 227 -5.38 -26.68 -4.58
CA LEU A 227 -4.21 -27.37 -5.15
C LEU A 227 -3.64 -26.64 -6.37
N VAL A 228 -4.33 -25.63 -6.87
CA VAL A 228 -3.81 -24.81 -7.97
C VAL A 228 -2.59 -24.04 -7.49
N LYS A 229 -1.44 -24.32 -8.11
CA LYS A 229 -0.20 -23.60 -7.84
C LYS A 229 -0.36 -22.12 -8.22
N GLU A 230 0.32 -21.25 -7.48
CA GLU A 230 0.20 -19.80 -7.61
C GLU A 230 0.36 -19.29 -9.06
N ARG A 231 1.36 -19.81 -9.79
CA ARG A 231 1.62 -19.48 -11.21
C ARG A 231 0.45 -19.79 -12.16
N ASN A 232 -0.44 -20.72 -11.78
CA ASN A 232 -1.57 -21.16 -12.59
C ASN A 232 -2.89 -20.47 -12.19
N LEU A 233 -2.94 -19.75 -11.06
CA LEU A 233 -4.17 -19.07 -10.61
C LEU A 233 -4.70 -18.08 -11.65
N ARG A 234 -3.79 -17.39 -12.35
CA ARG A 234 -4.13 -16.44 -13.41
C ARG A 234 -5.03 -17.08 -14.47
N THR A 235 -4.76 -18.31 -14.87
CA THR A 235 -5.55 -19.02 -15.88
C THR A 235 -7.02 -19.07 -15.43
N PHE A 236 -7.29 -19.53 -14.21
CA PHE A 236 -8.65 -19.60 -13.67
C PHE A 236 -9.30 -18.23 -13.46
N GLY A 237 -8.51 -17.18 -13.19
CA GLY A 237 -9.03 -15.82 -13.13
C GLY A 237 -9.41 -15.26 -14.50
N ALA A 238 -8.66 -15.61 -15.54
CA ALA A 238 -8.87 -15.13 -16.90
C ALA A 238 -9.90 -15.94 -17.70
N LEU A 239 -10.33 -17.11 -17.23
CA LEU A 239 -11.36 -17.91 -17.87
C LEU A 239 -12.76 -17.31 -17.58
N PRO A 240 -13.56 -16.99 -18.61
CA PRO A 240 -14.98 -16.77 -18.43
C PRO A 240 -15.63 -18.00 -17.80
N LEU A 241 -16.51 -17.77 -16.83
CA LEU A 241 -17.30 -18.79 -16.19
C LEU A 241 -18.43 -19.23 -17.10
N ASP A 242 -18.53 -20.54 -17.27
CA ASP A 242 -19.71 -21.21 -17.76
C ASP A 242 -20.43 -21.88 -16.58
N ASN A 243 -21.76 -21.74 -16.54
CA ASN A 243 -22.62 -22.36 -15.54
C ASN A 243 -22.47 -23.89 -15.49
N ALA A 244 -22.12 -24.55 -16.59
CA ALA A 244 -21.91 -26.00 -16.60
C ALA A 244 -20.69 -26.45 -15.78
N HIS A 245 -19.66 -25.61 -15.72
CA HIS A 245 -18.38 -25.94 -15.10
C HIS A 245 -18.19 -25.32 -13.71
N PHE A 246 -19.11 -24.43 -13.30
CA PHE A 246 -19.12 -23.80 -12.00
C PHE A 246 -20.12 -24.49 -11.06
N ASN A 247 -19.66 -24.90 -9.87
CA ASN A 247 -20.53 -25.35 -8.80
C ASN A 247 -19.99 -24.93 -7.45
N PHE A 248 -20.85 -24.92 -6.43
CA PHE A 248 -20.40 -24.75 -5.06
C PHE A 248 -21.19 -25.63 -4.08
N ARG A 249 -20.57 -25.98 -2.95
CA ARG A 249 -21.17 -26.77 -1.87
C ARG A 249 -20.84 -26.12 -0.52
N LYS A 250 -21.87 -25.93 0.31
CA LYS A 250 -21.75 -25.39 1.67
C LYS A 250 -21.44 -26.50 2.67
N GLY A 251 -20.74 -26.16 3.76
CA GLY A 251 -20.43 -27.13 4.82
C GLY A 251 -19.47 -28.22 4.36
N ALA A 252 -18.57 -27.88 3.44
CA ALA A 252 -17.53 -28.81 3.00
C ALA A 252 -16.48 -28.98 4.10
N THR A 253 -15.85 -30.15 4.19
CA THR A 253 -14.66 -30.35 5.00
C THR A 253 -13.43 -30.03 4.15
N LEU A 254 -12.42 -29.37 4.73
CA LEU A 254 -11.14 -29.15 4.05
C LEU A 254 -10.39 -30.50 3.91
N PRO A 255 -10.13 -30.99 2.69
CA PRO A 255 -9.43 -32.26 2.51
C PRO A 255 -8.00 -32.23 3.07
N ALA A 256 -7.54 -33.36 3.63
CA ALA A 256 -6.23 -33.45 4.28
C ALA A 256 -5.06 -33.07 3.36
N ASN A 257 -5.10 -33.48 2.10
CA ASN A 257 -4.08 -33.14 1.11
C ASN A 257 -4.01 -31.62 0.83
N ILE A 258 -5.16 -30.93 0.83
CA ILE A 258 -5.23 -29.47 0.66
C ILE A 258 -4.73 -28.77 1.91
N LYS A 259 -5.05 -29.29 3.10
CA LYS A 259 -4.55 -28.75 4.36
C LYS A 259 -3.02 -28.83 4.46
N SER A 260 -2.42 -29.92 3.97
CA SER A 260 -0.96 -30.15 4.06
C SER A 260 -0.16 -29.55 2.92
N HIS A 261 -0.70 -29.51 1.70
CA HIS A 261 0.07 -29.16 0.49
C HIS A 261 -0.61 -28.12 -0.40
N GLY A 262 -1.81 -27.66 -0.03
CA GLY A 262 -2.54 -26.66 -0.79
C GLY A 262 -1.91 -25.27 -0.63
N LEU A 263 -2.03 -24.47 -1.68
CA LEU A 263 -1.81 -23.04 -1.58
C LEU A 263 -2.90 -22.44 -0.69
N SER A 264 -2.51 -21.58 0.25
CA SER A 264 -3.40 -20.83 1.12
C SER A 264 -3.12 -19.34 0.98
N LEU A 265 -4.12 -18.57 0.52
CA LEU A 265 -4.02 -17.11 0.40
C LEU A 265 -5.19 -16.45 1.11
N GLY A 266 -4.94 -15.34 1.81
CA GLY A 266 -6.02 -14.53 2.39
C GLY A 266 -7.01 -14.07 1.32
N TYR A 267 -8.28 -13.87 1.69
CA TYR A 267 -9.36 -13.49 0.76
C TYR A 267 -8.98 -12.34 -0.16
N GLU A 268 -8.45 -11.26 0.43
CA GLU A 268 -8.07 -10.06 -0.30
C GLU A 268 -6.99 -10.35 -1.35
N ALA A 269 -5.91 -11.05 -0.96
CA ALA A 269 -4.83 -11.39 -1.88
C ALA A 269 -5.28 -12.32 -3.00
N PHE A 270 -6.11 -13.33 -2.69
CA PHE A 270 -6.60 -14.26 -3.69
C PHE A 270 -7.52 -13.55 -4.70
N VAL A 271 -8.56 -12.86 -4.21
CA VAL A 271 -9.55 -12.19 -5.07
C VAL A 271 -8.91 -11.08 -5.90
N TRP A 272 -7.99 -10.29 -5.31
CA TRP A 272 -7.26 -9.26 -6.05
C TRP A 272 -6.57 -9.83 -7.29
N ARG A 273 -5.87 -10.96 -7.16
CA ARG A 273 -5.22 -11.64 -8.29
C ARG A 273 -6.21 -12.11 -9.34
N MET A 274 -7.35 -12.62 -8.92
CA MET A 274 -8.42 -13.07 -9.83
C MET A 274 -9.00 -11.89 -10.62
N ILE A 275 -9.20 -10.73 -9.98
CA ILE A 275 -9.70 -9.52 -10.65
C ILE A 275 -8.67 -8.97 -11.64
N LEU A 276 -7.39 -8.92 -11.26
CA LEU A 276 -6.34 -8.52 -12.20
C LEU A 276 -6.32 -9.46 -13.41
N ALA A 277 -6.32 -10.77 -13.16
CA ALA A 277 -6.32 -11.77 -14.23
C ALA A 277 -7.53 -11.72 -15.17
N SER A 278 -8.73 -11.41 -14.66
CA SER A 278 -9.94 -11.26 -15.49
C SER A 278 -9.98 -9.93 -16.23
N SER A 279 -9.69 -8.82 -15.54
CA SER A 279 -9.71 -7.48 -16.13
C SER A 279 -8.64 -7.34 -17.21
N ARG A 280 -7.41 -7.81 -16.95
CA ARG A 280 -6.25 -7.63 -17.84
C ARG A 280 -6.07 -6.16 -18.26
N GLY A 281 -6.31 -5.25 -17.32
CA GLY A 281 -6.24 -3.81 -17.58
C GLY A 281 -7.39 -3.27 -18.42
N ARG A 282 -8.54 -3.94 -18.45
CA ARG A 282 -9.81 -3.44 -19.00
C ARG A 282 -10.68 -2.82 -17.92
N LEU A 283 -11.63 -1.99 -18.33
CA LEU A 283 -12.63 -1.36 -17.46
C LEU A 283 -13.84 -2.28 -17.25
N PRO A 284 -14.41 -2.36 -16.05
CA PRO A 284 -15.74 -2.94 -15.88
C PRO A 284 -16.76 -2.24 -16.79
N VAL A 285 -17.71 -2.99 -17.35
CA VAL A 285 -18.87 -2.40 -18.04
C VAL A 285 -19.62 -1.41 -17.14
N ASN A 286 -20.28 -0.43 -17.74
CA ASN A 286 -21.02 0.63 -17.03
C ASN A 286 -20.15 1.52 -16.12
N THR A 287 -18.83 1.53 -16.31
CA THR A 287 -17.95 2.46 -15.58
C THR A 287 -18.17 3.90 -16.06
N ASP A 288 -18.55 4.78 -15.13
CA ASP A 288 -18.52 6.22 -15.34
C ASP A 288 -17.07 6.73 -15.22
N LEU A 289 -16.53 7.24 -16.33
CA LEU A 289 -15.16 7.74 -16.44
C LEU A 289 -14.95 9.10 -15.76
N ASP A 290 -16.02 9.85 -15.53
CA ASP A 290 -16.04 11.21 -15.02
C ASP A 290 -16.46 11.27 -13.55
N GLN A 291 -17.12 10.22 -13.04
CA GLN A 291 -17.36 10.03 -11.62
C GLN A 291 -16.04 10.09 -10.85
N ARG A 292 -15.97 11.00 -9.88
CA ARG A 292 -14.82 11.11 -8.99
C ARG A 292 -14.91 10.11 -7.85
N PHE A 293 -13.80 9.43 -7.59
CA PHE A 293 -13.69 8.45 -6.52
C PHE A 293 -12.59 8.82 -5.52
N MET A 294 -12.74 8.31 -4.30
CA MET A 294 -11.70 8.25 -3.28
C MET A 294 -11.60 6.83 -2.71
N LEU A 295 -10.44 6.47 -2.18
CA LEU A 295 -10.28 5.21 -1.43
C LEU A 295 -10.83 5.34 -0.01
N ARG A 296 -11.73 4.43 0.39
CA ARG A 296 -12.26 4.29 1.76
C ARG A 296 -11.19 3.87 2.76
N ARG A 297 -10.25 3.05 2.29
CA ARG A 297 -9.11 2.51 3.03
C ARG A 297 -7.94 2.26 2.08
N TRP A 298 -6.72 2.29 2.60
CA TRP A 298 -5.55 1.92 1.82
C TRP A 298 -5.60 0.40 1.55
N PRO A 299 -5.54 -0.07 0.29
CA PRO A 299 -5.40 -1.50 -0.01
C PRO A 299 -4.10 -2.01 0.61
N ASN A 300 -4.04 -3.22 1.18
CA ASN A 300 -2.80 -3.69 1.81
C ASN A 300 -1.74 -4.06 0.76
N LEU A 301 -1.16 -3.05 0.11
CA LEU A 301 -0.27 -3.17 -1.03
C LEU A 301 0.96 -4.03 -0.74
N THR A 302 1.37 -4.18 0.51
CA THR A 302 2.50 -5.06 0.90
C THR A 302 2.19 -6.55 0.77
N ARG A 303 0.89 -6.90 0.74
CA ARG A 303 0.39 -8.28 0.64
C ARG A 303 -0.40 -8.54 -0.64
N LEU A 304 -0.60 -7.50 -1.44
CA LEU A 304 -1.28 -7.59 -2.72
C LEU A 304 -0.25 -7.75 -3.84
N MET A 305 -0.65 -8.39 -4.93
CA MET A 305 0.14 -8.40 -6.14
C MET A 305 0.28 -6.96 -6.66
N LEU A 306 1.50 -6.45 -6.67
CA LEU A 306 1.81 -5.10 -7.14
C LEU A 306 2.23 -5.12 -8.60
N PHE A 307 1.73 -4.13 -9.33
CA PHE A 307 2.09 -3.83 -10.71
C PHE A 307 2.52 -2.36 -10.81
N PRO A 308 3.14 -1.95 -11.93
CA PRO A 308 3.62 -0.58 -12.10
C PRO A 308 2.55 0.46 -11.77
N HIS A 309 2.98 1.53 -11.12
CA HIS A 309 2.15 2.69 -10.76
C HIS A 309 1.00 2.44 -9.76
N ALA A 310 0.71 1.19 -9.34
CA ALA A 310 -0.37 0.89 -8.38
C ALA A 310 -0.27 1.73 -7.09
N THR A 311 0.94 1.88 -6.55
CA THR A 311 1.21 2.77 -5.40
C THR A 311 0.88 4.23 -5.68
N GLN A 312 1.25 4.75 -6.85
CA GLN A 312 1.01 6.15 -7.21
C GLN A 312 -0.49 6.43 -7.36
N ILE A 313 -1.21 5.52 -8.02
CA ILE A 313 -2.67 5.59 -8.18
C ILE A 313 -3.35 5.55 -6.81
N SER A 314 -2.99 4.59 -5.95
CA SER A 314 -3.51 4.47 -4.58
C SER A 314 -3.33 5.77 -3.80
N ALA A 315 -2.13 6.34 -3.86
CA ALA A 315 -1.79 7.52 -3.09
C ALA A 315 -2.57 8.78 -3.52
N ILE A 316 -2.87 8.92 -4.82
CA ILE A 316 -3.70 10.02 -5.34
C ILE A 316 -5.15 9.86 -4.88
N TRP A 317 -5.76 8.68 -5.03
CA TRP A 317 -7.16 8.45 -4.62
C TRP A 317 -7.38 8.45 -3.10
N VAL A 318 -6.31 8.27 -2.33
CA VAL A 318 -6.32 8.46 -0.89
C VAL A 318 -6.37 9.94 -0.51
N SER A 319 -5.63 10.78 -1.24
CA SER A 319 -5.43 12.19 -0.89
C SER A 319 -6.41 13.15 -1.58
N SER A 320 -7.00 12.77 -2.71
CA SER A 320 -7.90 13.62 -3.49
C SER A 320 -8.93 12.83 -4.27
N ALA A 321 -10.14 13.39 -4.40
CA ALA A 321 -11.15 12.85 -5.29
C ALA A 321 -10.72 13.06 -6.75
N LYS A 322 -10.64 11.96 -7.51
CA LYS A 322 -10.27 11.98 -8.93
C LYS A 322 -11.11 11.02 -9.74
N SER A 323 -11.48 11.42 -10.94
CA SER A 323 -12.05 10.53 -11.94
C SER A 323 -10.96 9.70 -12.62
N ILE A 324 -11.35 8.71 -13.42
CA ILE A 324 -10.41 7.89 -14.19
C ILE A 324 -9.67 8.75 -15.21
N ARG A 325 -10.37 9.65 -15.92
CA ARG A 325 -9.75 10.60 -16.85
C ARG A 325 -8.72 11.48 -16.17
N GLU A 326 -9.09 12.09 -15.04
CA GLU A 326 -8.19 12.98 -14.31
C GLU A 326 -6.90 12.28 -13.86
N LEU A 327 -6.99 11.01 -13.46
CA LEU A 327 -5.83 10.21 -13.10
C LEU A 327 -4.90 9.94 -14.28
N ILE A 328 -5.47 9.55 -15.42
CA ILE A 328 -4.71 9.26 -16.64
C ILE A 328 -3.99 10.53 -17.13
N GLU A 329 -4.69 11.65 -17.19
CA GLU A 329 -4.10 12.95 -17.56
C GLU A 329 -3.01 13.40 -16.59
N LEU A 330 -3.23 13.22 -15.29
CA LEU A 330 -2.29 13.65 -14.25
C LEU A 330 -1.00 12.80 -14.24
N LEU A 331 -1.14 11.49 -14.39
CA LEU A 331 -0.02 10.56 -14.28
C LEU A 331 0.73 10.36 -15.60
N GLY A 332 0.06 10.49 -16.74
CA GLY A 332 0.65 10.23 -18.06
C GLY A 332 1.19 8.80 -18.20
N ILE A 333 0.53 7.84 -17.57
CA ILE A 333 0.88 6.41 -17.59
C ILE A 333 -0.09 5.64 -18.50
N PRO A 334 0.28 4.44 -18.98
CA PRO A 334 -0.63 3.61 -19.75
C PRO A 334 -1.95 3.35 -19.02
N GLN A 335 -3.07 3.52 -19.73
CA GLN A 335 -4.42 3.50 -19.18
C GLN A 335 -4.73 2.19 -18.47
N ARG A 336 -4.23 1.08 -19.02
CA ARG A 336 -4.39 -0.28 -18.44
C ARG A 336 -4.00 -0.39 -16.97
N TYR A 337 -3.03 0.39 -16.50
CA TYR A 337 -2.65 0.38 -15.08
C TYR A 337 -3.70 1.06 -14.20
N VAL A 338 -4.26 2.17 -14.68
CA VAL A 338 -5.38 2.86 -13.99
C VAL A 338 -6.61 1.98 -14.02
N PHE A 339 -6.92 1.35 -15.16
CA PHE A 339 -8.07 0.46 -15.32
C PHE A 339 -7.97 -0.78 -14.43
N ALA A 340 -6.81 -1.45 -14.39
CA ALA A 340 -6.60 -2.61 -13.52
C ALA A 340 -6.73 -2.24 -12.03
N PHE A 341 -6.17 -1.10 -11.62
CA PHE A 341 -6.28 -0.64 -10.24
C PHE A 341 -7.73 -0.26 -9.90
N PHE A 342 -8.43 0.42 -10.83
CA PHE A 342 -9.85 0.74 -10.70
C PHE A 342 -10.68 -0.53 -10.57
N ALA A 343 -10.55 -1.49 -11.49
CA ALA A 343 -11.31 -2.74 -11.47
C ALA A 343 -11.16 -3.48 -10.14
N ALA A 344 -9.93 -3.67 -9.67
CA ALA A 344 -9.66 -4.34 -8.40
C ALA A 344 -10.26 -3.61 -7.20
N THR A 345 -10.04 -2.30 -7.10
CA THR A 345 -10.52 -1.50 -5.96
C THR A 345 -12.02 -1.23 -6.00
N HIS A 346 -12.63 -1.17 -7.19
CA HIS A 346 -14.07 -1.02 -7.38
C HIS A 346 -14.80 -2.30 -6.95
N LEU A 347 -14.45 -3.46 -7.51
CA LEU A 347 -15.08 -4.74 -7.18
C LEU A 347 -14.92 -5.12 -5.71
N MET A 348 -13.77 -4.82 -5.11
CA MET A 348 -13.53 -5.12 -3.69
C MET A 348 -14.16 -4.11 -2.75
N GLY A 349 -14.88 -3.11 -3.27
CA GLY A 349 -15.60 -2.11 -2.47
C GLY A 349 -14.69 -1.10 -1.76
N TYR A 350 -13.48 -0.87 -2.28
CA TYR A 350 -12.50 0.05 -1.68
C TYR A 350 -12.73 1.48 -2.13
N LEU A 351 -13.31 1.68 -3.30
CA LEU A 351 -13.67 3.01 -3.80
C LEU A 351 -14.99 3.48 -3.19
N ARG A 352 -15.09 4.79 -2.98
CA ARG A 352 -16.34 5.51 -2.73
C ARG A 352 -16.48 6.67 -3.73
N PRO A 353 -17.68 6.94 -4.25
CA PRO A 353 -17.97 8.19 -4.95
C PRO A 353 -17.72 9.38 -4.03
N ALA A 354 -17.15 10.45 -4.57
CA ALA A 354 -16.90 11.68 -3.81
C ALA A 354 -18.19 12.46 -3.49
N ASP A 355 -19.21 12.34 -4.34
CA ASP A 355 -20.50 13.03 -4.19
C ASP A 355 -21.40 12.40 -3.12
N ALA A 356 -21.06 11.18 -2.68
CA ALA A 356 -21.73 10.49 -1.59
C ALA A 356 -21.16 10.93 -0.24
N ILE A 357 -21.75 11.99 0.33
CA ILE A 357 -21.69 12.34 1.76
C ILE A 357 -20.30 12.79 2.28
N ASP A 358 -19.67 13.75 1.62
CA ASP A 358 -18.80 14.68 2.35
C ASP A 358 -19.29 16.09 2.04
N GLY A 359 -19.84 16.80 3.03
CA GLY A 359 -20.17 18.24 2.98
C GLY A 359 -18.96 19.15 2.75
N ARG A 360 -17.88 18.63 2.17
CA ARG A 360 -16.79 19.38 1.57
C ARG A 360 -17.17 19.59 0.12
N THR A 361 -17.89 20.67 -0.16
CA THR A 361 -17.77 21.34 -1.46
C THR A 361 -16.28 21.59 -1.71
N GLU A 362 -15.63 20.72 -2.46
CA GLU A 362 -14.40 21.09 -3.15
C GLU A 362 -14.80 22.22 -4.10
N LYS A 363 -14.41 23.46 -3.76
CA LYS A 363 -14.50 24.57 -4.71
C LYS A 363 -13.84 24.11 -6.01
N PRO A 364 -14.47 24.31 -7.18
CA PRO A 364 -13.90 23.90 -8.45
C PRO A 364 -12.51 24.52 -8.58
N ALA A 365 -11.51 23.67 -8.82
CA ALA A 365 -10.12 24.08 -8.96
C ALA A 365 -10.04 25.10 -10.11
N SER A 366 -9.71 26.35 -9.76
CA SER A 366 -9.31 27.34 -10.75
C SER A 366 -8.05 26.84 -11.46
N LYS A 367 -8.05 26.91 -12.79
CA LYS A 367 -6.95 26.45 -13.65
C LYS A 367 -5.60 26.98 -13.13
N PRO A 368 -4.63 26.12 -12.73
CA PRO A 368 -3.35 26.63 -12.26
C PRO A 368 -2.44 26.98 -13.45
N LYS A 369 -1.93 28.22 -13.44
CA LYS A 369 -0.87 28.70 -14.34
C LYS A 369 0.38 27.82 -14.19
N HIS A 370 0.89 27.30 -15.32
CA HIS A 370 2.03 26.40 -15.38
C HIS A 370 3.32 27.00 -14.78
N LYS A 371 3.80 26.49 -13.64
CA LYS A 371 5.19 26.72 -13.18
C LYS A 371 5.95 25.49 -12.63
N HIS A 372 5.30 24.35 -12.36
CA HIS A 372 5.95 23.20 -11.70
C HIS A 372 6.27 21.98 -12.60
N ARG A 373 6.13 22.09 -13.93
CA ARG A 373 6.44 20.98 -14.87
C ARG A 373 7.91 20.53 -14.83
N GLY A 374 8.84 21.37 -14.37
CA GLY A 374 10.29 21.09 -14.40
C GLY A 374 10.82 20.17 -13.30
N LEU A 375 10.39 20.34 -12.05
CA LEU A 375 10.91 19.54 -10.93
C LEU A 375 10.42 18.10 -10.96
N PHE A 376 9.15 17.89 -11.33
CA PHE A 376 8.51 16.58 -11.35
C PHE A 376 9.13 15.66 -12.42
N ARG A 377 9.41 16.19 -13.62
CA ARG A 377 10.08 15.46 -14.70
C ARG A 377 11.51 15.08 -14.33
N ARG A 378 12.20 15.94 -13.56
CA ARG A 378 13.59 15.72 -13.13
C ARG A 378 13.67 14.65 -12.04
N LEU A 379 12.71 14.58 -11.12
CA LEU A 379 12.63 13.51 -10.10
C LEU A 379 12.27 12.15 -10.72
N LEU A 380 11.34 12.14 -11.69
CA LEU A 380 10.98 10.92 -12.45
C LEU A 380 12.16 10.39 -13.27
N LYS A 381 12.96 11.27 -13.87
CA LYS A 381 14.15 10.87 -14.64
C LYS A 381 15.21 10.20 -13.75
N THR A 382 15.35 10.64 -12.51
CA THR A 382 16.28 10.02 -11.53
C THR A 382 15.81 8.64 -11.06
N LEU A 383 14.49 8.42 -10.97
CA LEU A 383 13.93 7.12 -10.59
C LEU A 383 14.05 6.06 -11.69
N TYR A 384 13.99 6.47 -12.97
CA TYR A 384 14.20 5.58 -14.11
C TYR A 384 15.68 5.37 -14.47
N ARG A 385 16.56 6.36 -14.25
CA ARG A 385 18.01 6.23 -14.53
C ARG A 385 18.71 5.15 -13.69
N LYS A 386 18.07 4.66 -12.61
CA LYS A 386 18.59 3.57 -11.77
C LYS A 386 18.10 2.17 -12.20
N GLN A 387 17.30 2.04 -13.27
CA GLN A 387 16.87 0.75 -13.83
C GLN A 387 17.59 0.37 -15.14
N ASP A 388 18.16 1.32 -15.89
CA ASP A 388 18.84 1.06 -17.17
C ASP A 388 20.38 0.94 -17.06
N GLY A 389 20.89 0.69 -15.85
CA GLY A 389 22.33 0.78 -15.54
C GLY A 389 23.03 -0.54 -15.24
N THR A 390 22.62 -1.64 -15.88
CA THR A 390 23.38 -2.91 -15.86
C THR A 390 23.24 -3.62 -17.21
N SER A 391 23.93 -3.10 -18.21
CA SER A 391 24.33 -3.80 -19.42
C SER A 391 25.59 -3.09 -19.92
N ASP A 392 26.59 -3.89 -20.30
CA ASP A 392 27.98 -3.54 -20.62
C ASP A 392 28.91 -3.42 -19.40
N ASP A 393 29.33 -4.58 -18.88
CA ASP A 393 30.66 -5.15 -19.17
C ASP A 393 30.65 -6.68 -19.03
#